data_AF-A0A2V2ZHR8-F1
#
_entry.id   AF-A0A2V2ZHR8-F1
#
_cell.length_a   1.000
_cell.length_b   1.000
_cell.length_c   1.000
_cell.angle_alpha   90.00
_cell.angle_beta   90.00
_cell.angle_gamma   90.00
#
_symmetry.space_group_name_H-M   'P 1'
#
loop_
_entity.id
_entity.type
_entity.pdbx_description
1 polymer ?
#
loop_
_entity_poly.entity_id
_entity_poly.type
_entity_poly.pdbx_seq_one_letter_code
_entity_poly.pdbx_strand_id
1 'polypeptide(L)'
;MQETETKNYREGYKRFSSRAKRYAEDPEKTRGLLSKATTKANQNKSSLSDIWEKFQLLIDLIKTWSKGDYRHISKKSILFIIASILYFVSPIDLVPDFLAGMGIIDDVAVLGFAVSQITGELEKFKIWKQSRAIEIE
;
A
#
# COMPACT_ATOMS: atom_id res chain seq x y z
N MET A 1 9.77 5.96 -31.25
CA MET A 1 9.76 6.62 -29.92
C MET A 1 8.88 5.91 -28.88
N GLN A 2 7.87 5.10 -29.25
CA GLN A 2 6.97 4.43 -28.28
C GLN A 2 7.51 3.13 -27.62
N GLU A 3 8.54 2.49 -28.18
CA GLU A 3 9.09 1.22 -27.65
C GLU A 3 10.02 1.38 -26.44
N THR A 4 10.72 2.50 -26.33
CA THR A 4 11.68 2.75 -25.24
C THR A 4 10.99 3.11 -23.93
N GLU A 5 9.88 3.86 -23.98
CA GLU A 5 9.05 4.16 -22.80
C GLU A 5 8.42 2.88 -22.22
N THR A 6 7.78 2.06 -23.06
CA THR A 6 7.11 0.82 -22.61
C THR A 6 8.08 -0.22 -22.03
N LYS A 7 9.34 -0.27 -22.50
CA LYS A 7 10.40 -1.10 -21.91
C LYS A 7 10.79 -0.63 -20.49
N ASN A 8 10.99 0.66 -20.30
CA ASN A 8 11.31 1.25 -19.00
C ASN A 8 10.18 1.05 -17.98
N TYR A 9 8.92 1.15 -18.41
CA TYR A 9 7.76 0.84 -17.55
C TYR A 9 7.74 -0.62 -17.07
N ARG A 10 8.02 -1.58 -17.96
CA ARG A 10 8.07 -3.01 -17.58
C ARG A 10 9.21 -3.34 -16.63
N GLU A 11 10.38 -2.74 -16.82
CA GLU A 11 11.52 -2.92 -15.92
C GLU A 11 11.30 -2.26 -14.56
N GLY A 12 10.75 -1.05 -14.55
CA GLY A 12 10.27 -0.40 -13.34
C GLY A 12 9.32 -1.33 -12.59
N TYR A 13 8.24 -1.80 -13.24
CA TYR A 13 7.24 -2.68 -12.64
C TYR A 13 7.84 -4.00 -12.09
N LYS A 14 8.84 -4.58 -12.76
CA LYS A 14 9.59 -5.75 -12.26
C LYS A 14 10.39 -5.44 -11.00
N ARG A 15 11.09 -4.30 -10.94
CA ARG A 15 11.83 -3.87 -9.73
C ARG A 15 10.89 -3.51 -8.58
N PHE A 16 9.78 -2.84 -8.89
CA PHE A 16 8.70 -2.50 -7.95
C PHE A 16 8.11 -3.75 -7.28
N SER A 17 7.71 -4.73 -8.10
CA SER A 17 7.14 -5.99 -7.62
C SER A 17 8.16 -6.81 -6.82
N SER A 18 9.44 -6.76 -7.16
CA SER A 18 10.51 -7.43 -6.41
C SER A 18 10.69 -6.86 -5.00
N ARG A 19 10.74 -5.53 -4.85
CA ARG A 19 10.84 -4.88 -3.53
C ARG A 19 9.58 -5.10 -2.70
N ALA A 20 8.39 -4.88 -3.25
CA ALA A 20 7.14 -5.11 -2.53
C ALA A 20 7.00 -6.57 -2.07
N LYS A 21 7.45 -7.53 -2.89
CA LYS A 21 7.50 -8.95 -2.53
C LYS A 21 8.40 -9.20 -1.31
N ARG A 22 9.57 -8.55 -1.21
CA ARG A 22 10.47 -8.69 -0.03
C ARG A 22 9.83 -8.21 1.27
N TYR A 23 8.98 -7.20 1.22
CA TYR A 23 8.20 -6.77 2.39
C TYR A 23 7.09 -7.78 2.67
N ALA A 24 6.35 -8.20 1.64
CA ALA A 24 5.26 -9.16 1.77
C ALA A 24 5.69 -10.51 2.38
N GLU A 25 6.92 -10.94 2.12
CA GLU A 25 7.49 -12.20 2.62
C GLU A 25 8.17 -12.08 4.00
N ASP A 26 8.29 -10.87 4.55
CA ASP A 26 8.99 -10.60 5.81
C ASP A 26 8.09 -9.78 6.76
N PRO A 27 7.51 -10.42 7.80
CA PRO A 27 6.61 -9.76 8.75
C PRO A 27 7.23 -8.58 9.50
N GLU A 28 8.52 -8.66 9.83
CA GLU A 28 9.22 -7.58 10.55
C GLU A 28 9.44 -6.36 9.65
N LYS A 29 9.84 -6.58 8.39
CA LYS A 29 9.89 -5.50 7.39
C LYS A 29 8.52 -4.88 7.15
N THR A 30 7.48 -5.70 7.05
CA THR A 30 6.09 -5.22 6.91
C THR A 30 5.72 -4.35 8.10
N ARG A 31 5.96 -4.81 9.33
CA ARG A 31 5.67 -4.04 10.55
C ARG A 31 6.42 -2.70 10.58
N GLY A 32 7.71 -2.70 10.24
CA GLY A 32 8.51 -1.47 10.15
C GLY A 32 7.96 -0.49 9.10
N LEU A 33 7.55 -0.99 7.94
CA LEU A 33 6.92 -0.19 6.90
C LEU A 33 5.59 0.43 7.37
N LEU A 34 4.71 -0.38 7.96
CA LEU A 34 3.43 0.08 8.49
C LEU A 34 3.64 1.15 9.57
N SER A 35 4.61 0.98 10.46
CA SER A 35 4.94 1.99 11.48
C SER A 35 5.33 3.32 10.85
N LYS A 36 6.23 3.32 9.86
CA LYS A 36 6.64 4.54 9.15
C LYS A 36 5.46 5.19 8.42
N ALA A 37 4.61 4.38 7.80
CA ALA A 37 3.40 4.85 7.12
C ALA A 37 2.44 5.53 8.09
N THR A 38 2.16 4.90 9.23
CA THR A 38 1.32 5.48 10.28
C THR A 38 1.91 6.78 10.84
N THR A 39 3.22 6.85 11.06
CA THR A 39 3.89 8.10 11.50
C THR A 39 3.72 9.22 10.48
N LYS A 40 4.02 8.97 9.20
CA LYS A 40 3.88 9.98 8.14
C LYS A 40 2.42 10.40 7.94
N ALA A 41 1.48 9.45 8.01
CA ALA A 41 0.05 9.74 7.89
C ALA A 41 -0.45 10.62 9.05
N ASN A 42 -0.01 10.37 10.29
CA ASN A 42 -0.36 11.22 11.43
C ASN A 42 0.17 12.65 11.29
N GLN A 43 1.38 12.83 10.74
CA GLN A 43 1.93 14.16 10.45
C GLN A 43 1.12 14.92 9.39
N ASN A 44 0.51 14.19 8.46
CA ASN A 44 -0.30 14.73 7.37
C ASN A 44 -1.80 14.50 7.57
N LYS A 45 -2.25 14.34 8.83
CA LYS A 45 -3.63 13.93 9.15
C LYS A 45 -4.68 14.89 8.59
N SER A 46 -4.39 16.20 8.55
CA SER A 46 -5.29 17.19 7.95
C SER A 46 -5.53 16.95 6.47
N SER A 47 -4.50 16.57 5.72
CA SER A 47 -4.62 16.32 4.27
C SER A 47 -5.21 14.94 3.97
N LEU A 48 -5.23 14.05 4.96
CA LEU A 48 -5.75 12.69 4.86
C LEU A 48 -7.12 12.52 5.51
N SER A 49 -7.77 13.60 5.97
CA SER A 49 -9.05 13.54 6.71
C SER A 49 -10.08 12.65 6.03
N ASP A 50 -10.22 12.80 4.71
CA ASP A 50 -11.27 12.16 3.91
C ASP A 50 -11.02 10.67 3.67
N ILE A 51 -9.77 10.22 3.84
CA ILE A 51 -9.38 8.82 3.64
C ILE A 51 -8.83 8.17 4.92
N TRP A 52 -8.91 8.87 6.06
CA TRP A 52 -8.26 8.47 7.30
C TRP A 52 -8.71 7.09 7.78
N GLU A 53 -10.03 6.87 7.85
CA GLU A 53 -10.59 5.58 8.27
C GLU A 53 -10.18 4.43 7.35
N LYS A 54 -10.21 4.68 6.03
CA LYS A 54 -9.81 3.68 5.03
C LYS A 54 -8.32 3.39 5.13
N PHE A 55 -7.49 4.39 5.41
CA PHE A 55 -6.07 4.21 5.66
C PHE A 55 -5.82 3.35 6.90
N GLN A 56 -6.51 3.60 8.03
CA GLN A 56 -6.39 2.77 9.22
C GLN A 56 -6.82 1.32 8.94
N LEU A 57 -7.91 1.14 8.20
CA LEU A 57 -8.40 -0.18 7.79
C LEU A 57 -7.39 -0.91 6.88
N LEU A 58 -6.71 -0.18 6.00
CA LEU A 58 -5.63 -0.69 5.14
C LEU A 58 -4.44 -1.18 5.98
N ILE A 59 -4.01 -0.40 6.97
CA ILE A 59 -2.92 -0.81 7.89
C ILE A 59 -3.31 -2.09 8.64
N ASP A 60 -4.53 -2.16 9.15
CA ASP A 60 -5.06 -3.33 9.85
C ASP A 60 -5.14 -4.56 8.93
N LEU A 61 -5.56 -4.37 7.68
CA LEU A 61 -5.61 -5.44 6.68
C LEU A 61 -4.23 -6.05 6.49
N ILE A 62 -3.20 -5.24 6.22
CA ILE A 62 -1.84 -5.74 5.98
C ILE A 62 -1.26 -6.38 7.24
N LYS A 63 -1.53 -5.83 8.43
CA LYS A 63 -1.09 -6.43 9.70
C LYS A 63 -1.72 -7.80 9.92
N THR A 64 -3.02 -7.92 9.68
CA THR A 64 -3.78 -9.17 9.86
C THR A 64 -3.39 -10.22 8.82
N TRP A 65 -3.19 -9.78 7.57
CA TRP A 65 -2.63 -10.62 6.52
C TRP A 65 -1.20 -11.07 6.87
N SER A 66 -0.32 -10.18 7.33
CA SER A 66 1.06 -10.56 7.67
C SER A 66 1.14 -11.61 8.78
N LYS A 67 0.13 -11.68 9.67
CA LYS A 67 0.06 -12.64 10.77
C LYS A 67 -0.42 -14.04 10.37
N GLY A 68 -1.21 -14.17 9.30
CA GLY A 68 -1.87 -15.45 8.98
C GLY A 68 -3.38 -15.36 8.98
N ASP A 69 -3.93 -14.50 9.83
CA ASP A 69 -5.36 -14.45 10.19
C ASP A 69 -6.31 -14.13 9.03
N TYR A 70 -5.87 -13.38 8.02
CA TYR A 70 -6.71 -13.02 6.87
C TYR A 70 -6.04 -13.41 5.55
N ARG A 71 -6.74 -14.23 4.74
CA ARG A 71 -6.24 -14.73 3.44
C ARG A 71 -7.21 -14.50 2.28
N HIS A 72 -8.36 -13.87 2.52
CA HIS A 72 -9.37 -13.53 1.50
C HIS A 72 -8.99 -12.26 0.70
N ILE A 73 -7.75 -12.23 0.21
CA ILE A 73 -7.22 -11.15 -0.61
C ILE A 73 -6.17 -11.71 -1.56
N SER A 74 -6.15 -11.22 -2.81
CA SER A 74 -5.18 -11.67 -3.80
C SER A 74 -3.75 -11.22 -3.44
N LYS A 75 -2.76 -12.06 -3.75
CA LYS A 75 -1.33 -11.69 -3.59
C LYS A 75 -0.97 -10.43 -4.39
N LYS A 76 -1.63 -10.21 -5.55
CA LYS A 76 -1.44 -9.01 -6.38
C LYS A 76 -1.92 -7.76 -5.65
N SER A 77 -3.07 -7.82 -4.98
CA SER A 77 -3.61 -6.72 -4.18
C SER A 77 -2.69 -6.38 -3.01
N ILE A 78 -2.14 -7.39 -2.32
CA ILE A 78 -1.16 -7.17 -1.25
C ILE A 78 0.10 -6.48 -1.77
N LEU A 79 0.66 -6.96 -2.89
CA LEU A 79 1.83 -6.32 -3.50
C LEU A 79 1.56 -4.88 -3.91
N PHE A 80 0.37 -4.60 -4.46
CA PHE A 80 -0.05 -3.25 -4.82
C PHE A 80 -0.13 -2.35 -3.58
N ILE A 81 -0.80 -2.79 -2.51
CA ILE A 81 -0.92 -2.03 -1.26
C ILE A 81 0.46 -1.74 -0.66
N ILE A 82 1.33 -2.75 -0.55
CA ILE A 82 2.69 -2.59 -0.02
C ILE A 82 3.50 -1.61 -0.88
N ALA A 83 3.39 -1.68 -2.21
CA ALA A 83 4.06 -0.75 -3.11
C ALA A 83 3.56 0.70 -2.92
N SER A 84 2.25 0.90 -2.77
CA SER A 84 1.67 2.21 -2.49
C SER A 84 2.13 2.78 -1.15
N ILE A 85 2.20 1.95 -0.10
CA ILE A 85 2.71 2.37 1.20
C ILE A 85 4.20 2.73 1.12
N LEU A 86 5.00 1.93 0.41
CA LEU A 86 6.42 2.21 0.19
C LEU A 86 6.62 3.57 -0.47
N TYR A 87 5.88 3.84 -1.54
CA TYR A 87 5.92 5.12 -2.21
C TYR A 87 5.51 6.26 -1.27
N PHE A 88 4.42 6.08 -0.50
CA PHE A 88 3.99 7.08 0.47
C PHE A 88 5.06 7.36 1.52
N VAL A 89 5.70 6.34 2.09
CA VAL A 89 6.69 6.51 3.15
C VAL A 89 7.99 7.13 2.65
N SER A 90 8.50 6.65 1.52
CA SER A 90 9.78 7.08 0.95
C SER A 90 9.67 7.01 -0.58
N PRO A 91 9.23 8.10 -1.24
CA PRO A 91 9.08 8.14 -2.70
C PRO A 91 10.40 7.80 -3.41
N ILE A 92 11.53 8.24 -2.85
CA ILE A 92 12.87 8.10 -3.41
C ILE A 92 13.33 6.62 -3.44
N ASP A 93 12.87 5.78 -2.52
CA ASP A 93 13.33 4.38 -2.42
C ASP A 93 12.76 3.45 -3.50
N LEU A 94 11.74 3.88 -4.23
CA LEU A 94 11.01 3.03 -5.17
C LEU A 94 10.96 3.58 -6.60
N VAL A 95 11.20 4.88 -6.78
CA VAL A 95 11.16 5.55 -8.08
C VAL A 95 12.30 5.03 -8.99
N PRO A 96 11.99 4.47 -10.17
CA PRO A 96 12.97 4.29 -11.23
C PRO A 96 13.27 5.66 -11.80
N ASP A 97 14.52 5.89 -12.22
CA ASP A 97 15.04 7.20 -12.64
C ASP A 97 14.17 7.96 -13.67
N PHE A 98 13.24 7.28 -14.37
CA PHE A 98 12.34 7.88 -15.35
C PHE A 98 11.22 8.79 -14.78
N LEU A 99 10.84 8.69 -13.49
CA LEU A 99 9.84 9.61 -12.91
C LEU A 99 10.45 10.95 -12.46
N ALA A 100 11.78 11.05 -12.37
CA ALA A 100 12.46 12.27 -11.93
C ALA A 100 12.22 13.48 -12.87
N GLY A 101 11.70 13.26 -14.09
CA GLY A 101 11.40 14.31 -15.06
C GLY A 101 9.93 14.74 -15.16
N MET A 102 8.99 14.11 -14.44
CA MET A 102 7.54 14.32 -14.67
C MET A 102 6.86 15.33 -13.75
N GLY A 103 7.58 15.93 -12.79
CA GLY A 103 6.98 16.83 -11.82
C GLY A 103 6.25 16.09 -10.70
N ILE A 104 6.43 16.61 -9.49
CA ILE A 104 6.08 16.04 -8.19
C ILE A 104 4.61 15.58 -8.15
N ILE A 105 4.37 14.27 -8.04
CA ILE A 105 3.06 13.76 -7.60
C ILE A 105 2.98 14.00 -6.10
N ASP A 106 1.96 14.73 -5.63
CA ASP A 106 1.72 14.96 -4.20
C ASP A 106 1.57 13.62 -3.45
N ASP A 107 2.26 13.46 -2.32
CA ASP A 107 2.32 12.21 -1.54
C ASP A 107 0.93 11.70 -1.12
N VAL A 108 0.01 12.64 -0.91
CA VAL A 108 -1.39 12.39 -0.53
C VAL A 108 -2.20 11.85 -1.71
N ALA A 109 -1.95 12.34 -2.93
CA ALA A 109 -2.68 11.93 -4.13
C ALA A 109 -2.43 10.44 -4.45
N VAL A 110 -1.19 9.96 -4.26
CA VAL A 110 -0.87 8.54 -4.47
C VAL A 110 -1.56 7.64 -3.46
N LEU A 111 -1.63 8.04 -2.19
CA LEU A 111 -2.40 7.30 -1.20
C LEU A 111 -3.90 7.31 -1.50
N GLY A 112 -4.46 8.46 -1.85
CA GLY A 112 -5.87 8.57 -2.23
C GLY A 112 -6.21 7.65 -3.41
N PHE A 113 -5.35 7.65 -4.44
CA PHE A 113 -5.49 6.73 -5.57
C PHE A 113 -5.41 5.26 -5.11
N ALA A 114 -4.40 4.89 -4.33
CA ALA A 114 -4.26 3.52 -3.84
C ALA A 114 -5.48 3.05 -3.04
N VAL A 115 -5.96 3.87 -2.11
CA VAL A 115 -7.16 3.62 -1.30
C VAL A 115 -8.40 3.44 -2.19
N SER A 116 -8.57 4.28 -3.22
CA SER A 116 -9.69 4.14 -4.15
C SER A 116 -9.66 2.81 -4.91
N GLN A 117 -8.48 2.37 -5.36
CA GLN A 117 -8.31 1.10 -6.09
C GLN A 117 -8.59 -0.14 -5.22
N ILE A 118 -8.35 -0.05 -3.91
CA ILE A 118 -8.51 -1.19 -2.98
C ILE A 118 -9.77 -1.12 -2.13
N THR A 119 -10.63 -0.12 -2.31
CA THR A 119 -11.82 0.09 -1.46
C THR A 119 -12.67 -1.19 -1.37
N GLY A 120 -12.86 -1.91 -2.47
CA GLY A 120 -13.59 -3.19 -2.46
C GLY A 120 -12.92 -4.29 -1.61
N GLU A 121 -11.59 -4.32 -1.52
CA GLU A 121 -10.86 -5.25 -0.65
C GLU A 121 -10.96 -4.84 0.82
N LEU A 122 -10.96 -3.53 1.09
CA LEU A 122 -11.15 -2.98 2.44
C LEU A 122 -12.54 -3.30 2.99
N GLU A 123 -13.59 -3.18 2.17
CA GLU A 123 -14.96 -3.53 2.59
C GLU A 123 -15.08 -5.02 2.92
N LYS A 124 -14.52 -5.92 2.10
CA LYS A 124 -14.48 -7.35 2.40
C LYS A 124 -13.78 -7.63 3.74
N PHE A 125 -12.63 -6.99 3.95
CA PHE A 125 -11.88 -7.13 5.20
C PHE A 125 -12.66 -6.59 6.40
N LYS A 126 -13.35 -5.46 6.25
CA LYS A 126 -14.19 -4.86 7.28
C LYS A 126 -15.32 -5.80 7.69
N ILE A 127 -16.04 -6.36 6.73
CA ILE A 127 -17.12 -7.33 6.97
C ILE A 127 -16.59 -8.55 7.71
N TRP A 128 -15.48 -9.13 7.25
CA TRP A 128 -14.84 -10.26 7.92
C TRP A 128 -14.40 -9.93 9.36
N LYS A 129 -13.85 -8.73 9.58
CA LYS A 129 -13.42 -8.29 10.91
C LYS A 129 -14.62 -8.16 11.86
N GLN A 130 -15.76 -7.68 11.36
CA GLN A 130 -17.00 -7.57 12.11
C GLN A 130 -17.60 -8.95 12.42
N SER A 131 -17.63 -9.88 11.45
CA SER A 131 -18.15 -11.22 11.70
C SER A 131 -17.34 -11.96 12.76
N ARG A 132 -16.00 -11.84 12.73
CA ARG A 132 -15.11 -12.44 13.74
C ARG A 132 -15.26 -11.81 15.12
N ALA A 133 -15.64 -10.53 15.21
CA ALA A 133 -15.90 -9.88 16.50
C ALA A 133 -17.18 -10.42 17.17
N ILE A 134 -18.22 -10.67 16.37
CA ILE A 134 -19.51 -11.22 16.82
C ILE A 134 -19.36 -12.68 17.30
N GLU A 135 -18.43 -13.46 16.74
CA GLU A 135 -18.18 -14.85 17.15
C GLU A 135 -17.48 -14.97 18.53
N ILE A 136 -16.96 -13.88 19.10
CA ILE A 136 -16.19 -13.88 20.35
C ILE A 136 -17.01 -13.33 21.54
N GLU A 137 -18.20 -12.75 21.28
CA GLU A 137 -19.21 -12.39 22.29
C GLU A 137 -20.18 -13.55 22.57
#